data_AF-E1SPA1-F1
#
_entry.id   AF-E1SPA1-F1
#
_cell.length_a   1.000
_cell.length_b   1.000
_cell.length_c   1.000
_cell.angle_alpha   90.00
_cell.angle_beta   90.00
_cell.angle_gamma   90.00
#
_symmetry.space_group_name_H-M   'P 1'
#
loop_
_entity.id
_entity.type
_entity.pdbx_description
1 polymer ?
#
loop_
_entity_poly.entity_id
_entity_poly.type
_entity_poly.pdbx_seq_one_letter_code
_entity_poly.pdbx_strand_id
1 'polypeptide(L)'
;MSSDPLSPQLKAGVDAGIITPQQAQALQTLWQAAPGQAPARFDLTHLLYYLGALMAIGAMTVFLELSWDHFGGFGILALTGLYALAGLALQRRFERQQLMLPAGLSLVFVVCLTPLALYGFLLGMGWWPDKPSFPGLFRSLSGHYLLLELATILTATLALYWRRVPFLLMPFSVAVWFLSMDITQLWAAERLSWEARGQISMVAGAVLVALALYVDGRQHRLTPPGDYAFWLYLFGVLAFWLGLSSQESNSELSRAVYGAINLAMMFAGVLLNRRVFTLFGALGFCGYLGHLAYDLFRDSWWFPLVLTLLGLAVVLLGVRWQRQGQQWRQSLLARLPERWRRFPPFN
;
A
#
# COMPACT_ATOMS: atom_id res chain seq x y z
N MET A 1 41.69 -3.79 18.01
CA MET A 1 40.36 -4.39 17.75
C MET A 1 39.33 -3.40 18.28
N SER A 2 38.71 -2.61 17.40
CA SER A 2 37.65 -1.69 17.79
C SER A 2 36.43 -2.50 18.18
N SER A 3 36.14 -2.59 19.48
CA SER A 3 34.88 -3.14 19.96
C SER A 3 33.78 -2.12 19.65
N ASP A 4 33.15 -2.28 18.48
CA ASP A 4 31.90 -1.56 18.22
C ASP A 4 30.93 -1.82 19.39
N PRO A 5 30.17 -0.81 19.83
CA PRO A 5 29.25 -0.98 20.94
C PRO A 5 28.24 -2.09 20.64
N LEU A 6 28.06 -3.00 21.61
CA LEU A 6 27.07 -4.06 21.56
C LEU A 6 25.67 -3.49 21.34
N SER A 7 24.88 -4.15 20.49
CA SER A 7 23.47 -3.75 20.34
C SER A 7 22.75 -3.81 21.70
N PRO A 8 21.74 -2.95 21.95
CA PRO A 8 21.08 -2.88 23.25
C PRO A 8 20.51 -4.21 23.73
N GLN A 9 20.06 -5.05 22.80
CA GLN A 9 19.49 -6.38 23.06
C GLN A 9 20.57 -7.37 23.50
N LEU A 10 21.74 -7.36 22.87
CA LEU A 10 22.87 -8.21 23.26
C LEU A 10 23.44 -7.77 24.61
N LYS A 11 23.52 -6.46 24.85
CA LYS A 11 23.92 -5.93 26.15
C LYS A 11 22.96 -6.36 27.27
N ALA A 12 21.64 -6.24 27.04
CA ALA A 12 20.63 -6.71 27.98
C ALA A 12 20.73 -8.23 28.25
N GLY A 13 21.07 -9.03 27.23
CA GLY A 13 21.31 -10.48 27.39
C GLY A 13 22.55 -10.80 28.23
N VAL A 14 23.60 -9.99 28.12
CA VAL A 14 24.81 -10.09 28.97
C VAL A 14 24.50 -9.65 30.40
N ASP A 15 23.83 -8.52 30.57
CA ASP A 15 23.45 -7.97 31.88
C ASP A 15 22.50 -8.92 32.63
N ALA A 16 21.64 -9.64 31.91
CA ALA A 16 20.76 -10.68 32.46
C ALA A 16 21.45 -12.04 32.70
N GLY A 17 22.75 -12.17 32.37
CA GLY A 17 23.52 -13.41 32.52
C GLY A 17 23.07 -14.56 31.60
N ILE A 18 22.27 -14.25 30.57
CA ILE A 18 21.74 -15.24 29.62
C ILE A 18 22.82 -15.64 28.60
N ILE A 19 23.65 -14.69 28.20
CA ILE A 19 24.78 -14.90 27.28
C ILE A 19 26.06 -14.27 27.84
N THR A 20 27.21 -14.82 27.49
CA THR A 20 28.50 -14.23 27.88
C THR A 20 28.86 -13.04 26.99
N PRO A 21 29.72 -12.10 27.45
CA PRO A 21 30.20 -11.00 26.62
C PRO A 21 30.86 -11.46 25.30
N GLN A 22 31.55 -12.60 25.32
CA GLN A 22 32.15 -13.21 24.14
C GLN A 22 31.09 -13.77 23.17
N GLN A 23 30.05 -14.44 23.69
CA GLN A 23 28.93 -14.88 22.85
C GLN A 23 28.19 -13.70 22.23
N ALA A 24 28.04 -12.61 22.98
CA ALA A 24 27.41 -11.39 22.50
C ALA A 24 28.20 -10.75 21.35
N GLN A 25 29.53 -10.68 21.48
CA GLN A 25 30.41 -10.21 20.40
C GLN A 25 30.35 -11.14 19.17
N ALA A 26 30.42 -12.45 19.37
CA ALA A 26 30.34 -13.42 18.26
C ALA A 26 29.00 -13.34 17.51
N LEU A 27 27.88 -13.19 18.23
CA LEU A 27 26.56 -12.99 17.64
C LEU A 27 26.47 -11.66 16.88
N GLN A 28 27.04 -10.59 17.44
CA GLN A 28 27.09 -9.30 16.75
C GLN A 28 27.88 -9.38 15.46
N THR A 29 29.05 -10.02 15.49
CA THR A 29 29.87 -10.24 14.29
C THR A 29 29.14 -11.12 13.28
N LEU A 30 28.47 -12.19 13.71
CA LEU A 30 27.68 -13.05 12.83
C LEU A 30 26.52 -12.30 12.17
N TRP A 31 25.81 -11.44 12.89
CA TRP A 31 24.71 -10.64 12.35
C TRP A 31 25.17 -9.47 11.50
N GLN A 32 26.32 -8.86 11.80
CA GLN A 32 26.96 -7.88 10.91
C GLN A 32 27.48 -8.54 9.63
N ALA A 33 28.00 -9.77 9.71
CA ALA A 33 28.49 -10.56 8.60
C ALA A 33 27.39 -11.30 7.81
N ALA A 34 26.12 -11.23 8.25
CA ALA A 34 24.96 -11.77 7.54
C ALA A 34 24.20 -10.63 6.82
N PRO A 35 24.65 -10.16 5.64
CA PRO A 35 24.07 -9.02 4.91
C PRO A 35 22.65 -9.26 4.35
N GLY A 36 21.91 -10.25 4.84
CA GLY A 36 20.55 -10.56 4.40
C GLY A 36 19.50 -10.73 5.50
N GLN A 37 19.87 -10.59 6.79
CA GLN A 37 18.94 -10.83 7.91
C GLN A 37 18.81 -9.66 8.90
N ALA A 38 19.53 -8.56 8.70
CA ALA A 38 19.26 -7.35 9.46
C ALA A 38 17.82 -6.88 9.14
N PRO A 39 16.93 -6.69 10.13
CA PRO A 39 15.61 -6.14 9.86
C PRO A 39 15.79 -4.81 9.14
N ALA A 40 15.09 -4.62 8.01
CA ALA A 40 15.17 -3.40 7.21
C ALA A 40 14.94 -2.18 8.10
N ARG A 41 16.02 -1.51 8.51
CA ARG A 41 15.94 -0.27 9.25
C ARG A 41 15.53 0.80 8.26
N PHE A 42 14.43 1.48 8.53
CA PHE A 42 14.06 2.68 7.81
C PHE A 42 15.13 3.74 8.08
N ASP A 43 16.10 3.81 7.17
CA ASP A 43 17.28 4.65 7.25
C ASP A 43 17.22 5.70 6.13
N LEU A 44 18.03 6.75 6.24
CA LEU A 44 18.10 7.83 5.27
C LEU A 44 18.33 7.31 3.85
N THR A 45 19.11 6.24 3.68
CA THR A 45 19.33 5.58 2.39
C THR A 45 18.03 5.04 1.77
N HIS A 46 17.18 4.38 2.57
CA HIS A 46 15.90 3.87 2.09
C HIS A 46 14.98 5.03 1.71
N LEU A 47 14.93 6.08 2.53
CA LEU A 47 14.16 7.29 2.24
C LEU A 47 14.58 7.91 0.91
N LEU A 48 15.88 8.10 0.69
CA LEU A 48 16.41 8.67 -0.56
C LEU A 48 16.06 7.81 -1.78
N TYR A 49 16.15 6.49 -1.67
CA TYR A 49 15.77 5.58 -2.75
C TYR A 49 14.27 5.67 -3.07
N TYR A 50 13.39 5.60 -2.07
CA TYR A 50 11.95 5.72 -2.30
C TYR A 50 11.54 7.11 -2.78
N LEU A 51 12.13 8.17 -2.23
CA LEU A 51 11.88 9.54 -2.67
C LEU A 51 12.31 9.75 -4.13
N GLY A 52 13.51 9.31 -4.49
CA GLY A 52 14.00 9.39 -5.87
C GLY A 52 13.12 8.62 -6.86
N ALA A 53 12.69 7.40 -6.48
CA ALA A 53 11.76 6.62 -7.30
C ALA A 53 10.39 7.30 -7.44
N LEU A 54 9.85 7.85 -6.36
CA LEU A 54 8.59 8.60 -6.38
C LEU A 54 8.69 9.84 -7.26
N MET A 55 9.78 10.60 -7.15
CA MET A 55 10.04 11.76 -8.01
C MET A 55 10.13 11.36 -9.49
N ALA A 56 10.83 10.27 -9.80
CA ALA A 56 10.95 9.78 -11.17
C ALA A 56 9.60 9.35 -11.75
N ILE A 57 8.80 8.59 -11.00
CA ILE A 57 7.46 8.16 -11.42
C ILE A 57 6.52 9.37 -11.54
N GLY A 58 6.51 10.27 -10.55
CA GLY A 58 5.66 11.47 -10.56
C GLY A 58 6.01 12.47 -11.66
N ALA A 59 7.31 12.61 -11.98
CA ALA A 59 7.76 13.44 -13.10
C ALA A 59 7.18 12.95 -14.43
N MET A 60 6.93 11.65 -14.60
CA MET A 60 6.30 11.12 -15.82
C MET A 60 4.83 11.53 -15.94
N THR A 61 4.10 11.62 -14.82
CA THR A 61 2.72 12.11 -14.81
C THR A 61 2.65 13.57 -15.24
N VAL A 62 3.53 14.42 -14.69
CA VAL A 62 3.64 15.84 -15.09
C VAL A 62 4.11 15.98 -16.53
N PHE A 63 5.06 15.14 -16.97
CA PHE A 63 5.54 15.12 -18.33
C PHE A 63 4.41 14.85 -19.34
N LEU A 64 3.49 13.93 -19.04
CA LEU A 64 2.36 13.62 -19.92
C LEU A 64 1.45 14.84 -20.14
N GLU A 65 1.22 15.65 -19.11
CA GLU A 65 0.42 16.88 -19.24
C GLU A 65 1.14 17.95 -20.09
N LEU A 66 2.45 18.13 -19.92
CA LEU A 66 3.21 19.18 -20.61
C LEU A 66 3.63 18.82 -22.04
N SER A 67 3.74 17.54 -22.35
CA SER A 67 4.34 17.06 -23.61
C SER A 67 3.37 16.89 -24.75
N TRP A 68 2.07 17.00 -24.47
CA TRP A 68 0.99 16.78 -25.43
C TRP A 68 1.13 17.65 -26.67
N ASP A 69 1.51 18.92 -26.48
CA ASP A 69 1.63 19.91 -27.55
C ASP A 69 2.99 19.87 -28.27
N HIS A 70 4.01 19.22 -27.69
CA HIS A 70 5.40 19.34 -28.15
C HIS A 70 5.94 18.11 -28.89
N PHE A 71 5.58 16.89 -28.46
CA PHE A 71 6.30 15.68 -28.91
C PHE A 71 5.47 14.75 -29.82
N GLY A 72 4.15 14.93 -29.91
CA GLY A 72 3.26 14.01 -30.61
C GLY A 72 3.33 12.57 -30.05
N GLY A 73 2.55 11.63 -30.61
CA GLY A 73 2.49 10.26 -30.09
C GLY A 73 3.83 9.50 -30.20
N PHE A 74 4.47 9.51 -31.37
CA PHE A 74 5.74 8.81 -31.57
C PHE A 74 6.90 9.42 -30.78
N GLY A 75 6.91 10.73 -30.52
CA GLY A 75 7.92 11.34 -29.66
C GLY A 75 7.79 10.90 -28.21
N ILE A 76 6.56 10.81 -27.70
CA ILE A 76 6.26 10.23 -26.38
C ILE A 76 6.74 8.77 -26.31
N LEU A 77 6.42 7.97 -27.33
CA LEU A 77 6.85 6.57 -27.39
C LEU A 77 8.39 6.44 -27.39
N ALA A 78 9.09 7.24 -28.19
CA ALA A 78 10.55 7.19 -28.29
C ALA A 78 11.22 7.57 -26.97
N LEU A 79 10.76 8.65 -26.31
CA LEU A 79 11.30 9.07 -25.02
C LEU A 79 11.01 8.03 -23.93
N THR A 80 9.80 7.47 -23.92
CA THR A 80 9.44 6.41 -22.99
C THR A 80 10.31 5.18 -23.18
N GLY A 81 10.59 4.80 -24.43
CA GLY A 81 11.54 3.75 -24.77
C GLY A 81 12.95 4.04 -24.25
N LEU A 82 13.44 5.28 -24.39
CA LEU A 82 14.74 5.70 -23.84
C LEU A 82 14.78 5.56 -22.32
N TYR A 83 13.75 6.03 -21.61
CA TYR A 83 13.66 5.87 -20.16
C TYR A 83 13.53 4.41 -19.73
N ALA A 84 12.81 3.58 -20.48
CA ALA A 84 12.70 2.15 -20.20
C ALA A 84 14.07 1.45 -20.36
N LEU A 85 14.82 1.76 -21.43
CA LEU A 85 16.17 1.25 -21.64
C LEU A 85 17.13 1.69 -20.53
N ALA A 86 17.09 2.97 -20.13
CA ALA A 86 17.88 3.49 -19.03
C ALA A 86 17.53 2.80 -17.69
N GLY A 87 16.23 2.64 -17.41
CA GLY A 87 15.75 1.95 -16.21
C GLY A 87 16.18 0.48 -16.16
N LEU A 88 16.10 -0.25 -17.28
CA LEU A 88 16.59 -1.62 -17.39
C LEU A 88 18.11 -1.72 -17.26
N ALA A 89 18.86 -0.76 -17.81
CA ALA A 89 20.32 -0.70 -17.66
C ALA A 89 20.72 -0.46 -16.19
N LEU A 90 20.04 0.46 -15.50
CA LEU A 90 20.22 0.71 -14.07
C LEU A 90 19.85 -0.52 -13.23
N GLN A 91 18.72 -1.15 -13.52
CA GLN A 91 18.30 -2.39 -12.87
C GLN A 91 19.39 -3.47 -12.96
N ARG A 92 19.93 -3.73 -14.16
CA ARG A 92 21.03 -4.71 -14.35
C ARG A 92 22.30 -4.29 -13.61
N ARG A 93 22.63 -2.99 -13.60
CA ARG A 93 23.80 -2.47 -12.89
C ARG A 93 23.67 -2.68 -11.38
N PHE A 94 22.51 -2.37 -10.80
CA PHE A 94 22.25 -2.53 -9.37
C PHE A 94 22.20 -4.01 -8.96
N GLU A 95 21.66 -4.89 -9.80
CA GLU A 95 21.71 -6.33 -9.55
C GLU A 95 23.14 -6.87 -9.49
N ARG A 96 24.02 -6.45 -10.42
CA ARG A 96 25.45 -6.82 -10.40
C ARG A 96 26.15 -6.33 -9.14
N GLN A 97 25.69 -5.23 -8.56
CA GLN A 97 26.20 -4.65 -7.32
C GLN A 97 25.53 -5.23 -6.06
N GLN A 98 24.65 -6.23 -6.20
CA GLN A 98 23.87 -6.81 -5.10
C GLN A 98 22.93 -5.80 -4.39
N LEU A 99 22.60 -4.69 -5.04
CA LEU A 99 21.68 -3.67 -4.52
C LEU A 99 20.24 -3.98 -4.94
N MET A 100 19.61 -4.93 -4.22
CA MET A 100 18.28 -5.46 -4.58
C MET A 100 17.16 -4.41 -4.54
N LEU A 101 17.19 -3.49 -3.58
CA LEU A 101 16.17 -2.45 -3.43
C LEU A 101 16.15 -1.48 -4.63
N PRO A 102 17.25 -0.77 -4.97
CA PRO A 102 17.25 0.13 -6.13
C PRO A 102 17.06 -0.62 -7.45
N ALA A 103 17.53 -1.87 -7.58
CA ALA A 103 17.22 -2.70 -8.75
C ALA A 103 15.71 -2.91 -8.92
N GLY A 104 15.01 -3.24 -7.83
CA GLY A 104 13.55 -3.38 -7.80
C GLY A 104 12.82 -2.08 -8.12
N LEU A 105 13.28 -0.95 -7.56
CA LEU A 105 12.72 0.38 -7.85
C LEU A 105 12.87 0.76 -9.32
N SER A 106 14.04 0.52 -9.93
CA SER A 106 14.26 0.74 -11.36
C SER A 106 13.35 -0.10 -12.23
N LEU A 107 13.10 -1.37 -11.86
CA LEU A 107 12.17 -2.22 -12.59
C LEU A 107 10.72 -1.73 -12.47
N VAL A 108 10.30 -1.29 -11.28
CA VAL A 108 8.95 -0.72 -11.09
C VAL A 108 8.78 0.56 -11.89
N PHE A 109 9.79 1.43 -11.92
CA PHE A 109 9.79 2.60 -12.79
C PHE A 109 9.53 2.22 -14.25
N VAL A 110 10.22 1.20 -14.77
CA VAL A 110 10.01 0.68 -16.14
C VAL A 110 8.57 0.19 -16.34
N VAL A 111 7.99 -0.52 -15.37
CA VAL A 111 6.59 -0.96 -15.46
C VAL A 111 5.62 0.24 -15.48
N CYS A 112 5.87 1.27 -14.67
CA CYS A 112 5.07 2.50 -14.67
C CYS A 112 5.14 3.30 -15.99
N LEU A 113 6.11 3.01 -16.86
CA LEU A 113 6.19 3.60 -18.21
C LEU A 113 5.28 2.90 -19.23
N THR A 114 4.76 1.70 -18.92
CA THR A 114 3.86 0.94 -19.81
C THR A 114 2.66 1.75 -20.33
N PRO A 115 1.85 2.40 -19.48
CA PRO A 115 0.69 3.14 -19.98
C PRO A 115 1.12 4.32 -20.86
N LEU A 116 2.25 4.97 -20.56
CA LEU A 116 2.79 6.07 -21.35
C LEU A 116 3.27 5.61 -22.74
N ALA A 117 3.94 4.45 -22.80
CA ALA A 117 4.39 3.87 -24.05
C ALA A 117 3.20 3.49 -24.94
N LEU A 118 2.21 2.80 -24.37
CA LEU A 118 1.02 2.41 -25.13
C LEU A 118 0.21 3.64 -25.55
N TYR A 119 0.07 4.64 -24.68
CA TYR A 119 -0.57 5.91 -25.01
C TYR A 119 0.14 6.60 -26.19
N GLY A 120 1.46 6.75 -26.14
CA GLY A 120 2.24 7.35 -27.24
C GLY A 120 2.09 6.56 -28.55
N PHE A 121 2.07 5.24 -28.47
CA PHE A 121 1.82 4.38 -29.64
C PHE A 121 0.42 4.60 -30.24
N LEU A 122 -0.64 4.54 -29.42
CA LEU A 122 -2.02 4.76 -29.87
C LEU A 122 -2.19 6.15 -30.47
N LEU A 123 -1.61 7.18 -29.84
CA LEU A 123 -1.65 8.55 -30.33
C LEU A 123 -0.88 8.69 -31.66
N GLY A 124 0.29 8.07 -31.80
CA GLY A 124 1.10 8.12 -33.01
C GLY A 124 0.43 7.43 -34.20
N MET A 125 -0.32 6.36 -33.93
CA MET A 125 -1.13 5.65 -34.92
C MET A 125 -2.44 6.37 -35.27
N GLY A 126 -2.78 7.46 -34.58
CA GLY A 126 -4.07 8.14 -34.72
C GLY A 126 -5.25 7.31 -34.22
N TRP A 127 -5.00 6.30 -33.36
CA TRP A 127 -6.03 5.46 -32.75
C TRP A 127 -6.53 6.04 -31.43
N TRP A 128 -5.82 7.01 -30.87
CA TRP A 128 -6.32 7.75 -29.72
C TRP A 128 -7.44 8.71 -30.15
N PRO A 129 -8.58 8.76 -29.45
CA PRO A 129 -9.73 9.54 -29.89
C PRO A 129 -9.44 11.05 -29.86
N ASP A 130 -9.61 11.72 -31.00
CA ASP A 130 -9.70 13.19 -31.11
C ASP A 130 -10.98 13.68 -30.42
N LYS A 131 -10.89 14.75 -29.61
CA LYS A 131 -11.97 15.30 -28.73
C LYS A 131 -13.39 14.93 -29.22
N PRO A 132 -13.96 13.82 -28.74
CA PRO A 132 -15.24 13.34 -29.25
C PRO A 132 -16.43 14.21 -28.83
N SER A 133 -17.48 14.23 -29.67
CA SER A 133 -18.79 14.78 -29.36
C SER A 133 -19.51 13.98 -28.26
N PHE A 134 -20.21 14.68 -27.35
CA PHE A 134 -21.13 14.08 -26.37
C PHE A 134 -22.25 13.33 -27.12
N PRO A 135 -22.66 12.09 -26.73
CA PRO A 135 -22.51 11.41 -25.42
C PRO A 135 -21.58 10.18 -25.40
N GLY A 136 -21.02 9.75 -26.53
CA GLY A 136 -20.15 8.56 -26.64
C GLY A 136 -18.70 8.76 -26.13
N LEU A 137 -18.36 10.01 -25.80
CA LEU A 137 -17.05 10.46 -25.32
C LEU A 137 -16.50 9.60 -24.18
N PHE A 138 -17.28 9.40 -23.12
CA PHE A 138 -16.80 8.71 -21.92
C PHE A 138 -16.60 7.21 -22.14
N ARG A 139 -17.48 6.58 -22.93
CA ARG A 139 -17.35 5.17 -23.29
C ARG A 139 -16.12 4.91 -24.17
N SER A 140 -15.90 5.77 -25.17
CA SER A 140 -14.73 5.68 -26.04
C SER A 140 -13.44 5.95 -25.27
N LEU A 141 -13.40 6.99 -24.44
CA LEU A 141 -12.23 7.29 -23.59
C LEU A 141 -11.92 6.14 -22.62
N SER A 142 -12.90 5.65 -21.87
CA SER A 142 -12.69 4.53 -20.94
C SER A 142 -12.27 3.25 -21.65
N GLY A 143 -12.69 3.01 -22.90
CA GLY A 143 -12.18 1.90 -23.70
C GLY A 143 -10.67 1.97 -23.99
N HIS A 144 -10.12 3.18 -24.19
CA HIS A 144 -8.68 3.36 -24.42
C HIS A 144 -7.89 3.32 -23.11
N TYR A 145 -8.41 3.89 -22.03
CA TYR A 145 -7.83 3.75 -20.69
C TYR A 145 -7.76 2.27 -20.30
N LEU A 146 -8.82 1.49 -20.54
CA LEU A 146 -8.86 0.04 -20.30
C LEU A 146 -7.64 -0.70 -20.89
N LEU A 147 -7.22 -0.33 -22.12
CA LEU A 147 -6.04 -0.90 -22.76
C LEU A 147 -4.75 -0.55 -22.00
N LEU A 148 -4.63 0.68 -21.49
CA LEU A 148 -3.50 1.13 -20.68
C LEU A 148 -3.42 0.38 -19.34
N GLU A 149 -4.54 0.21 -18.64
CA GLU A 149 -4.55 -0.56 -17.40
C GLU A 149 -4.25 -2.05 -17.64
N LEU A 150 -4.86 -2.67 -18.67
CA LEU A 150 -4.60 -4.06 -19.02
C LEU A 150 -3.14 -4.30 -19.40
N ALA A 151 -2.55 -3.40 -20.20
CA ALA A 151 -1.14 -3.47 -20.54
C ALA A 151 -0.26 -3.33 -19.30
N THR A 152 -0.60 -2.43 -18.38
CA THR A 152 0.15 -2.25 -17.13
C THR A 152 0.07 -3.48 -16.24
N ILE A 153 -1.12 -4.09 -16.10
CA ILE A 153 -1.33 -5.34 -15.36
C ILE A 153 -0.51 -6.47 -15.99
N LEU A 154 -0.54 -6.61 -17.32
CA LEU A 154 0.21 -7.61 -18.05
C LEU A 154 1.72 -7.43 -17.83
N THR A 155 2.25 -6.22 -18.03
CA THR A 155 3.66 -5.93 -17.85
C THR A 155 4.10 -6.13 -16.39
N ALA A 156 3.30 -5.70 -15.41
CA ALA A 156 3.58 -5.93 -13.99
C ALA A 156 3.61 -7.43 -13.66
N THR A 157 2.68 -8.21 -14.22
CA THR A 157 2.61 -9.66 -14.02
C THR A 157 3.80 -10.39 -14.65
N LEU A 158 4.18 -10.01 -15.88
CA LEU A 158 5.36 -10.55 -16.56
C LEU A 158 6.65 -10.18 -15.81
N ALA A 159 6.77 -8.94 -15.32
CA ALA A 159 7.90 -8.51 -14.52
C ALA A 159 7.96 -9.25 -13.17
N LEU A 160 6.81 -9.51 -12.54
CA LEU A 160 6.71 -10.31 -11.31
C LEU A 160 7.16 -11.74 -11.55
N TYR A 161 6.73 -12.34 -12.66
CA TYR A 161 7.16 -13.67 -13.09
C TYR A 161 8.67 -13.72 -13.34
N TRP A 162 9.23 -12.68 -13.96
CA TRP A 162 10.65 -12.62 -14.26
C TRP A 162 11.53 -12.37 -13.02
N ARG A 163 11.17 -11.42 -12.16
CA ARG A 163 12.06 -10.92 -11.09
C ARG A 163 11.55 -11.00 -9.67
N ARG A 164 10.35 -11.53 -9.40
CA ARG A 164 9.86 -11.81 -8.03
C ARG A 164 10.09 -10.64 -7.06
N VAL A 165 9.88 -9.41 -7.54
CA VAL A 165 10.05 -8.19 -6.74
C VAL A 165 8.68 -7.81 -6.16
N PRO A 166 8.48 -7.83 -4.82
CA PRO A 166 7.19 -7.51 -4.21
C PRO A 166 6.64 -6.13 -4.61
N PHE A 167 7.52 -5.16 -4.84
CA PHE A 167 7.15 -3.78 -5.18
C PHE A 167 6.39 -3.66 -6.51
N LEU A 168 6.53 -4.63 -7.43
CA LEU A 168 5.76 -4.66 -8.68
C LEU A 168 4.26 -4.85 -8.48
N LEU A 169 3.83 -5.30 -7.29
CA LEU A 169 2.42 -5.34 -6.95
C LEU A 169 1.82 -3.94 -6.75
N MET A 170 2.63 -2.89 -6.59
CA MET A 170 2.14 -1.51 -6.55
C MET A 170 1.46 -1.11 -7.87
N PRO A 171 2.15 -1.04 -9.03
CA PRO A 171 1.51 -0.65 -10.29
C PRO A 171 0.42 -1.64 -10.70
N PHE A 172 0.56 -2.93 -10.37
CA PHE A 172 -0.51 -3.92 -10.55
C PHE A 172 -1.79 -3.55 -9.80
N SER A 173 -1.69 -3.26 -8.49
CA SER A 173 -2.86 -2.99 -7.66
C SER A 173 -3.55 -1.69 -8.06
N VAL A 174 -2.76 -0.67 -8.39
CA VAL A 174 -3.28 0.61 -8.92
C VAL A 174 -4.01 0.38 -10.23
N ALA A 175 -3.41 -0.34 -11.18
CA ALA A 175 -4.04 -0.60 -12.46
C ALA A 175 -5.34 -1.43 -12.31
N VAL A 176 -5.36 -2.45 -11.45
CA VAL A 176 -6.60 -3.21 -11.15
C VAL A 176 -7.69 -2.32 -10.57
N TRP A 177 -7.34 -1.38 -9.70
CA TRP A 177 -8.28 -0.44 -9.11
C TRP A 177 -8.89 0.48 -10.18
N PHE A 178 -8.08 1.12 -11.03
CA PHE A 178 -8.59 1.98 -12.10
C PHE A 178 -9.37 1.19 -13.16
N LEU A 179 -8.87 0.01 -13.55
CA LEU A 179 -9.55 -0.91 -14.48
C LEU A 179 -11.00 -1.18 -14.06
N SER A 180 -11.27 -1.32 -12.75
CA SER A 180 -12.63 -1.54 -12.26
C SER A 180 -13.59 -0.38 -12.59
N MET A 181 -13.11 0.86 -12.54
CA MET A 181 -13.88 2.05 -12.88
C MET A 181 -14.13 2.13 -14.39
N ASP A 182 -13.09 1.89 -15.19
CA ASP A 182 -13.17 1.98 -16.65
C ASP A 182 -14.01 0.85 -17.26
N ILE A 183 -13.91 -0.38 -16.73
CA ILE A 183 -14.83 -1.46 -17.07
C ILE A 183 -16.27 -1.02 -16.82
N THR A 184 -16.56 -0.49 -15.62
CA THR A 184 -17.94 -0.13 -15.28
C THR A 184 -18.45 1.04 -16.14
N GLN A 185 -17.58 2.02 -16.44
CA GLN A 185 -17.90 3.15 -17.31
C GLN A 185 -18.18 2.72 -18.75
N LEU A 186 -17.57 1.63 -19.23
CA LEU A 186 -17.81 1.08 -20.56
C LEU A 186 -19.26 0.60 -20.72
N TRP A 187 -19.80 -0.04 -19.68
CA TRP A 187 -21.17 -0.56 -19.66
C TRP A 187 -22.21 0.50 -19.28
N ALA A 188 -21.79 1.61 -18.68
CA ALA A 188 -22.68 2.71 -18.34
C ALA A 188 -23.17 3.44 -19.60
N ALA A 189 -24.45 3.84 -19.60
CA ALA A 189 -25.03 4.68 -20.64
C ALA A 189 -24.56 6.14 -20.53
N GLU A 190 -24.33 6.60 -19.30
CA GLU A 190 -23.91 7.96 -18.96
C GLU A 190 -22.59 7.95 -18.17
N ARG A 191 -22.02 9.13 -17.94
CA ARG A 191 -20.85 9.28 -17.08
C ARG A 191 -21.20 8.85 -15.66
N LEU A 192 -20.40 7.95 -15.08
CA LEU A 192 -20.55 7.52 -13.70
C LEU A 192 -20.45 8.73 -12.77
N SER A 193 -21.44 8.86 -11.89
CA SER A 193 -21.44 9.86 -10.82
C SER A 193 -20.27 9.64 -9.87
N TRP A 194 -19.91 10.67 -9.11
CA TRP A 194 -18.86 10.58 -8.10
C TRP A 194 -19.17 9.49 -7.05
N GLU A 195 -20.43 9.40 -6.63
CA GLU A 195 -20.91 8.40 -5.68
C GLU A 195 -20.74 6.98 -6.23
N ALA A 196 -21.17 6.72 -7.47
CA ALA A 196 -21.03 5.41 -8.11
C ALA A 196 -19.56 5.00 -8.26
N ARG A 197 -18.67 5.94 -8.62
CA ARG A 197 -17.22 5.69 -8.66
C ARG A 197 -16.67 5.32 -7.29
N GLY A 198 -17.14 5.97 -6.22
CA GLY A 198 -16.80 5.63 -4.85
C GLY A 198 -17.25 4.21 -4.47
N GLN A 199 -18.47 3.80 -4.84
CA GLN A 199 -18.97 2.45 -4.58
C GLN A 199 -18.17 1.38 -5.33
N ILE A 200 -17.83 1.63 -6.60
CA ILE A 200 -16.95 0.74 -7.39
C ILE A 200 -15.56 0.65 -6.74
N SER A 201 -15.01 1.77 -6.28
CA SER A 201 -13.75 1.83 -5.55
C SER A 201 -13.78 0.98 -4.27
N MET A 202 -14.90 1.00 -3.54
CA MET A 202 -15.11 0.13 -2.38
C MET A 202 -15.06 -1.34 -2.74
N VAL A 203 -15.81 -1.75 -3.77
CA VAL A 203 -15.84 -3.16 -4.21
C VAL A 203 -14.45 -3.60 -4.70
N ALA A 204 -13.80 -2.80 -5.54
CA ALA A 204 -12.45 -3.08 -6.03
C ALA A 204 -11.42 -3.18 -4.90
N GLY A 205 -11.49 -2.27 -3.93
CA GLY A 205 -10.65 -2.29 -2.73
C GLY A 205 -10.85 -3.56 -1.89
N ALA A 206 -12.11 -3.97 -1.70
CA ALA A 206 -12.43 -5.22 -1.00
C ALA A 206 -11.91 -6.46 -1.75
N VAL A 207 -12.01 -6.49 -3.08
CA VAL A 207 -11.43 -7.56 -3.92
C VAL A 207 -9.90 -7.61 -3.79
N LEU A 208 -9.23 -6.46 -3.83
CA LEU A 208 -7.78 -6.39 -3.63
C LEU A 208 -7.36 -6.85 -2.23
N VAL A 209 -8.13 -6.51 -1.19
CA VAL A 209 -7.92 -7.01 0.17
C VAL A 209 -8.12 -8.53 0.25
N ALA A 210 -9.14 -9.08 -0.41
CA ALA A 210 -9.37 -10.52 -0.46
C ALA A 210 -8.22 -11.25 -1.18
N LEU A 211 -7.73 -10.67 -2.28
CA LEU A 211 -6.55 -11.16 -2.98
C LEU A 211 -5.30 -11.07 -2.08
N ALA A 212 -5.13 -9.97 -1.34
CA ALA A 212 -4.04 -9.80 -0.38
C ALA A 212 -4.06 -10.91 0.69
N LEU A 213 -5.22 -11.18 1.30
CA LEU A 213 -5.41 -12.25 2.28
C LEU A 213 -5.06 -13.63 1.71
N TYR A 214 -5.48 -13.90 0.47
CA TYR A 214 -5.17 -15.15 -0.22
C TYR A 214 -3.65 -15.29 -0.49
N VAL A 215 -3.00 -14.22 -0.95
CA VAL A 215 -1.56 -14.19 -1.19
C VAL A 215 -0.83 -14.39 0.14
N ASP A 216 -1.14 -13.60 1.17
CA ASP A 216 -0.54 -13.64 2.51
C ASP A 216 -0.59 -15.07 3.10
N GLY A 217 -1.76 -15.73 3.02
CA GLY A 217 -1.95 -17.11 3.49
C GLY A 217 -1.13 -18.16 2.73
N ARG A 218 -0.78 -17.92 1.46
CA ARG A 218 0.08 -18.82 0.67
C ARG A 218 1.57 -18.50 0.81
N GLN A 219 1.91 -17.23 1.04
CA GLN A 219 3.28 -16.75 1.11
C GLN A 219 4.04 -17.25 2.34
N HIS A 220 3.35 -17.54 3.45
CA HIS A 220 3.97 -18.18 4.61
C HIS A 220 4.65 -19.53 4.31
N ARG A 221 4.43 -20.12 3.13
CA ARG A 221 5.09 -21.36 2.67
C ARG A 221 6.32 -21.12 1.80
N LEU A 222 6.63 -19.87 1.43
CA LEU A 222 7.74 -19.52 0.55
C LEU A 222 8.97 -19.10 1.38
N THR A 223 10.15 -19.61 0.99
CA THR A 223 11.43 -19.28 1.62
C THR A 223 12.39 -18.70 0.57
N PRO A 224 12.92 -17.47 0.73
CA PRO A 224 12.62 -16.49 1.78
C PRO A 224 11.25 -15.80 1.59
N PRO A 225 10.57 -15.41 2.68
CA PRO A 225 9.28 -14.72 2.60
C PRO A 225 9.50 -13.25 2.20
N GLY A 226 9.21 -12.90 0.95
CA GLY A 226 8.96 -11.49 0.61
C GLY A 226 7.56 -11.07 1.06
N ASP A 227 7.33 -9.82 1.43
CA ASP A 227 5.98 -9.31 1.75
C ASP A 227 5.29 -8.81 0.47
N TYR A 228 4.69 -9.73 -0.29
CA TYR A 228 3.99 -9.39 -1.54
C TYR A 228 2.57 -8.91 -1.24
N ALA A 229 1.95 -9.43 -0.18
CA ALA A 229 0.62 -9.00 0.23
C ALA A 229 0.57 -7.52 0.67
N PHE A 230 1.67 -6.93 1.16
CA PHE A 230 1.70 -5.54 1.62
C PHE A 230 1.12 -4.53 0.62
N TRP A 231 1.55 -4.57 -0.64
CA TRP A 231 1.10 -3.60 -1.65
C TRP A 231 -0.36 -3.80 -2.03
N LEU A 232 -0.82 -5.06 -2.07
CA LEU A 232 -2.23 -5.39 -2.28
C LEU A 232 -3.10 -4.87 -1.12
N TYR A 233 -2.66 -5.04 0.13
CA TYR A 233 -3.34 -4.44 1.28
C TYR A 233 -3.34 -2.92 1.23
N LEU A 234 -2.21 -2.29 0.91
CA LEU A 234 -2.10 -0.83 0.87
C LEU A 234 -3.10 -0.23 -0.11
N PHE A 235 -3.07 -0.67 -1.36
CA PHE A 235 -3.96 -0.12 -2.39
C PHE A 235 -5.39 -0.63 -2.27
N GLY A 236 -5.61 -1.85 -1.78
CA GLY A 236 -6.96 -2.35 -1.50
C GLY A 236 -7.66 -1.58 -0.39
N VAL A 237 -6.96 -1.34 0.73
CA VAL A 237 -7.49 -0.54 1.85
C VAL A 237 -7.65 0.91 1.42
N LEU A 238 -6.69 1.50 0.70
CA LEU A 238 -6.77 2.86 0.20
C LEU A 238 -7.98 3.05 -0.73
N ALA A 239 -8.16 2.16 -1.72
CA ALA A 239 -9.29 2.18 -2.64
C ALA A 239 -10.63 2.04 -1.91
N PHE A 240 -10.69 1.12 -0.95
CA PHE A 240 -11.88 0.94 -0.13
C PHE A 240 -12.21 2.19 0.70
N TRP A 241 -11.20 2.71 1.39
CA TRP A 241 -11.35 3.82 2.31
C TRP A 241 -11.67 5.14 1.60
N LEU A 242 -11.05 5.41 0.45
CA LEU A 242 -11.37 6.58 -0.37
C LEU A 242 -12.80 6.49 -0.92
N GLY A 243 -13.21 5.31 -1.41
CA GLY A 243 -14.57 5.10 -1.89
C GLY A 243 -15.62 5.24 -0.78
N LEU A 244 -15.31 4.74 0.42
CA LEU A 244 -16.17 4.87 1.61
C LEU A 244 -16.27 6.33 2.06
N SER A 245 -15.15 7.03 2.13
CA SER A 245 -15.09 8.43 2.61
C SER A 245 -15.65 9.43 1.60
N SER A 246 -15.80 9.04 0.33
CA SER A 246 -16.42 9.86 -0.70
C SER A 246 -17.94 9.72 -0.79
N GLN A 247 -18.56 8.85 0.00
CA GLN A 247 -20.01 8.66 0.00
C GLN A 247 -20.71 9.83 0.70
N GLU A 248 -21.81 10.31 0.10
CA GLU A 248 -22.67 11.29 0.74
C GLU A 248 -23.42 10.66 1.92
N SER A 249 -23.47 11.38 3.04
CA SER A 249 -24.13 10.92 4.26
C SER A 249 -25.26 11.86 4.63
N ASN A 250 -26.48 11.47 4.25
CA ASN A 250 -27.71 12.25 4.44
C ASN A 250 -28.34 12.07 5.83
N SER A 251 -27.76 11.21 6.68
CA SER A 251 -28.30 10.93 8.03
C SER A 251 -27.19 10.76 9.06
N GLU A 252 -27.51 11.05 10.32
CA GLU A 252 -26.60 10.77 11.45
C GLU A 252 -26.30 9.27 11.59
N LEU A 253 -27.27 8.42 11.23
CA LEU A 253 -27.09 6.96 11.20
C LEU A 253 -26.00 6.56 10.19
N SER A 254 -26.01 7.11 8.97
CA SER A 254 -24.98 6.79 7.97
C SER A 254 -23.59 7.26 8.40
N ARG A 255 -23.50 8.40 9.09
CA ARG A 255 -22.24 8.90 9.68
C ARG A 255 -21.77 8.01 10.83
N ALA A 256 -22.67 7.53 11.68
CA ALA A 256 -22.36 6.56 12.72
C ALA A 256 -21.88 5.22 12.15
N VAL A 257 -22.50 4.75 11.06
CA VAL A 257 -22.06 3.55 10.32
C VAL A 257 -20.65 3.76 9.74
N TYR A 258 -20.35 4.93 9.17
CA TYR A 258 -19.00 5.28 8.73
C TYR A 258 -17.97 5.20 9.87
N GLY A 259 -18.30 5.76 11.04
CA GLY A 259 -17.48 5.64 12.25
C GLY A 259 -17.27 4.18 12.68
N ALA A 260 -18.34 3.37 12.66
CA ALA A 260 -18.29 1.95 13.01
C ALA A 260 -17.44 1.13 12.03
N ILE A 261 -17.53 1.38 10.73
CA ILE A 261 -16.69 0.72 9.72
C ILE A 261 -15.22 1.04 9.94
N ASN A 262 -14.88 2.32 10.17
CA ASN A 262 -13.49 2.73 10.43
C ASN A 262 -12.94 2.12 11.72
N LEU A 263 -13.77 2.04 12.77
CA LEU A 263 -13.39 1.35 14.00
C LEU A 263 -13.18 -0.16 13.77
N ALA A 264 -14.05 -0.81 12.98
CA ALA A 264 -13.89 -2.21 12.59
C ALA A 264 -12.60 -2.43 11.78
N MET A 265 -12.24 -1.49 10.90
CA MET A 265 -10.95 -1.51 10.18
C MET A 265 -9.77 -1.45 11.16
N MET A 266 -9.83 -0.62 12.21
CA MET A 266 -8.78 -0.59 13.22
C MET A 266 -8.58 -1.95 13.89
N PHE A 267 -9.67 -2.61 14.30
CA PHE A 267 -9.64 -3.95 14.88
C PHE A 267 -9.14 -5.00 13.88
N ALA A 268 -9.58 -4.94 12.61
CA ALA A 268 -9.08 -5.82 11.56
C ALA A 268 -7.57 -5.69 11.37
N GLY A 269 -7.02 -4.48 11.43
CA GLY A 269 -5.57 -4.26 11.36
C GLY A 269 -4.79 -4.91 12.50
N VAL A 270 -5.35 -4.90 13.70
CA VAL A 270 -4.78 -5.55 14.88
C VAL A 270 -4.88 -7.09 14.76
N LEU A 271 -6.00 -7.62 14.26
CA LEU A 271 -6.21 -9.06 14.04
C LEU A 271 -5.31 -9.63 12.93
N LEU A 272 -5.15 -8.89 11.84
CA LEU A 272 -4.35 -9.28 10.68
C LEU A 272 -2.86 -8.94 10.84
N ASN A 273 -2.48 -8.21 11.90
CA ASN A 273 -1.16 -7.63 12.08
C ASN A 273 -0.72 -6.75 10.88
N ARG A 274 -1.68 -6.05 10.27
CA ARG A 274 -1.48 -5.19 9.10
C ARG A 274 -1.80 -3.73 9.48
N ARG A 275 -0.75 -2.95 9.74
CA ARG A 275 -0.83 -1.54 10.18
C ARG A 275 -1.63 -0.64 9.24
N VAL A 276 -1.68 -0.98 7.94
CA VAL A 276 -2.42 -0.22 6.92
C VAL A 276 -3.89 -0.04 7.34
N PHE A 277 -4.58 -1.11 7.76
CA PHE A 277 -5.97 -1.02 8.21
C PHE A 277 -6.13 -0.12 9.43
N THR A 278 -5.22 -0.22 10.40
CA THR A 278 -5.25 0.60 11.61
C THR A 278 -5.02 2.07 11.32
N LEU A 279 -4.10 2.40 10.40
CA LEU A 279 -3.84 3.78 9.99
C LEU A 279 -5.05 4.41 9.31
N PHE A 280 -5.60 3.77 8.28
CA PHE A 280 -6.77 4.32 7.55
C PHE A 280 -8.04 4.33 8.42
N GLY A 281 -8.26 3.27 9.20
CA GLY A 281 -9.37 3.23 10.16
C GLY A 281 -9.27 4.32 11.21
N ALA A 282 -8.08 4.60 11.74
CA ALA A 282 -7.88 5.70 12.68
C ALA A 282 -8.12 7.07 12.03
N LEU A 283 -7.64 7.28 10.79
CA LEU A 283 -7.88 8.52 10.05
C LEU A 283 -9.38 8.78 9.84
N GLY A 284 -10.13 7.77 9.37
CA GLY A 284 -11.56 7.93 9.17
C GLY A 284 -12.35 8.05 10.49
N PHE A 285 -11.95 7.32 11.53
CA PHE A 285 -12.58 7.47 12.85
C PHE A 285 -12.32 8.86 13.46
N CYS A 286 -11.10 9.41 13.29
CA CYS A 286 -10.81 10.80 13.66
C CYS A 286 -11.66 11.79 12.85
N GLY A 287 -11.87 11.54 11.55
CA GLY A 287 -12.79 12.33 10.72
C GLY A 287 -14.22 12.31 11.28
N TYR A 288 -14.71 11.14 11.69
CA TYR A 288 -16.02 10.98 12.34
C TYR A 288 -16.10 11.74 13.69
N LEU A 289 -15.08 11.63 14.54
CA LEU A 289 -15.02 12.40 15.79
C LEU A 289 -14.97 13.91 15.53
N GLY A 290 -14.27 14.34 14.48
CA GLY A 290 -14.25 15.73 14.03
C GLY A 290 -15.64 16.22 13.62
N HIS A 291 -16.39 15.42 12.86
CA HIS A 291 -17.79 15.72 12.53
C HIS A 291 -18.65 15.85 13.80
N LEU A 292 -18.53 14.92 14.76
CA LEU A 292 -19.24 15.04 16.04
C LEU A 292 -18.88 16.34 16.77
N ALA A 293 -17.60 16.71 16.78
CA ALA A 293 -17.13 17.90 17.47
C ALA A 293 -17.62 19.21 16.82
N TYR A 294 -17.50 19.32 15.50
CA TYR A 294 -17.69 20.58 14.78
C TYR A 294 -19.11 20.81 14.27
N ASP A 295 -19.87 19.74 14.02
CA ASP A 295 -21.22 19.85 13.47
C ASP A 295 -22.28 19.51 14.52
N LEU A 296 -22.16 18.36 15.20
CA LEU A 296 -23.20 17.87 16.10
C LEU A 296 -23.13 18.50 17.50
N PHE A 297 -21.94 18.66 18.05
CA PHE A 297 -21.69 19.17 19.41
C PHE A 297 -20.95 20.51 19.43
N ARG A 298 -21.06 21.30 18.35
CA ARG A 298 -20.33 22.56 18.15
C ARG A 298 -20.35 23.50 19.36
N ASP A 299 -21.50 23.62 20.01
CA ASP A 299 -21.72 24.55 21.12
C ASP A 299 -21.65 23.86 22.50
N SER A 300 -21.19 22.61 22.56
CA SER A 300 -21.11 21.83 23.79
C SER A 300 -19.69 21.74 24.33
N TRP A 301 -19.41 22.51 25.37
CA TRP A 301 -18.13 22.45 26.10
C TRP A 301 -17.92 21.11 26.85
N TRP A 302 -19.00 20.35 27.09
CA TRP A 302 -18.92 19.01 27.69
C TRP A 302 -18.35 17.96 26.75
N PHE A 303 -18.55 18.12 25.44
CA PHE A 303 -18.13 17.12 24.47
C PHE A 303 -16.61 16.87 24.50
N PRO A 304 -15.73 17.89 24.44
CA PRO A 304 -14.28 17.69 24.57
C PRO A 304 -13.86 17.05 25.90
N LEU A 305 -14.54 17.38 27.00
CA LEU A 305 -14.27 16.80 28.32
C LEU A 305 -14.59 15.31 28.36
N VAL A 306 -15.79 14.92 27.90
CA VAL A 306 -16.22 13.52 27.83
C VAL A 306 -15.30 12.72 26.90
N LEU A 307 -14.94 13.29 25.75
CA LEU A 307 -14.03 12.66 24.78
C LEU A 307 -12.63 12.43 25.38
N THR A 308 -12.13 13.38 26.17
CA THR A 308 -10.84 13.26 26.89
C THR A 308 -10.90 12.15 27.93
N LEU A 309 -11.97 12.10 28.74
CA LEU A 309 -12.16 11.03 29.72
C LEU A 309 -12.27 9.65 29.07
N LEU A 310 -12.96 9.56 27.93
CA LEU A 310 -13.09 8.32 27.17
C LEU A 310 -11.72 7.90 26.59
N GLY A 311 -10.94 8.85 26.06
CA GLY A 311 -9.57 8.61 25.61
C GLY A 311 -8.66 8.08 26.73
N LEU A 312 -8.71 8.70 27.92
CA LEU A 312 -7.97 8.22 29.09
C LEU A 312 -8.43 6.82 29.55
N ALA A 313 -9.73 6.55 29.52
CA ALA A 313 -10.26 5.23 29.84
C ALA A 313 -9.72 4.16 28.87
N VAL A 314 -9.67 4.45 27.57
CA VAL A 314 -9.09 3.54 26.56
C VAL A 314 -7.59 3.32 26.81
N VAL A 315 -6.83 4.36 27.16
CA VAL A 315 -5.41 4.23 27.52
C VAL A 315 -5.24 3.34 28.75
N LEU A 316 -6.03 3.55 29.80
CA LEU A 316 -6.00 2.74 31.02
C LEU A 316 -6.35 1.28 30.76
N LEU A 317 -7.35 1.03 29.90
CA LEU A 317 -7.68 -0.31 29.41
C LEU A 317 -6.49 -0.94 28.68
N GLY A 318 -5.81 -0.18 27.82
CA GLY A 318 -4.59 -0.61 27.13
C GLY A 318 -3.46 -0.99 28.08
N VAL A 319 -3.19 -0.17 29.11
CA VAL A 319 -2.19 -0.46 30.15
C VAL A 319 -2.56 -1.71 30.95
N ARG A 320 -3.84 -1.86 31.31
CA ARG A 320 -4.33 -3.04 32.04
C ARG A 320 -4.21 -4.30 31.19
N TRP A 321 -4.54 -4.19 29.90
CA TRP A 321 -4.35 -5.26 28.92
C TRP A 321 -2.87 -5.62 28.75
N GLN A 322 -1.97 -4.65 28.67
CA GLN A 322 -0.52 -4.92 28.57
C GLN A 322 0.00 -5.70 29.79
N ARG A 323 -0.46 -5.35 31.00
CA ARG A 323 -0.01 -5.99 32.25
C ARG A 323 -0.57 -7.39 32.46
N GLN A 324 -1.84 -7.63 32.10
CA GLN A 324 -2.50 -8.93 32.30
C GLN A 324 -2.49 -9.81 31.05
N GLY A 325 -2.20 -9.24 29.88
CA GLY A 325 -2.42 -9.84 28.57
C GLY A 325 -1.65 -11.12 28.34
N GLN A 326 -0.49 -11.33 28.99
CA GLN A 326 0.24 -12.60 28.87
C GLN A 326 -0.57 -13.81 29.38
N GLN A 327 -1.33 -13.67 30.48
CA GLN A 327 -2.16 -14.76 31.04
C GLN A 327 -3.42 -15.03 30.19
N TRP A 328 -4.06 -13.96 29.69
CA TRP A 328 -5.23 -14.06 28.81
C TRP A 328 -4.89 -14.62 27.43
N ARG A 329 -3.72 -14.25 26.89
CA ARG A 329 -3.23 -14.69 25.57
C ARG A 329 -2.96 -16.20 25.56
N GLN A 330 -2.39 -16.75 26.64
CA GLN A 330 -2.24 -18.20 26.82
C GLN A 330 -3.60 -18.92 26.90
N SER A 331 -4.57 -18.33 27.61
CA SER A 331 -5.92 -18.90 27.77
C SER A 331 -6.74 -18.86 26.46
N LEU A 332 -6.60 -17.79 25.67
CA LEU A 332 -7.24 -17.64 24.36
C LEU A 332 -6.60 -18.55 23.29
N LEU A 333 -5.27 -18.66 23.28
CA LEU A 333 -4.55 -19.59 22.41
C LEU A 333 -4.93 -21.05 22.71
N ALA A 334 -5.15 -21.40 23.98
CA ALA A 334 -5.61 -22.72 24.38
C ALA A 334 -7.01 -23.04 23.84
N ARG A 335 -7.90 -22.05 23.70
CA ARG A 335 -9.27 -22.20 23.18
C ARG A 335 -9.40 -22.08 21.66
N LEU A 336 -8.38 -21.57 20.97
CA LEU A 336 -8.38 -21.45 19.51
C LEU A 336 -8.08 -22.81 18.84
N PRO A 337 -8.84 -23.21 17.79
CA PRO A 337 -8.52 -24.39 16.98
C PRO A 337 -7.12 -24.29 16.34
N GLU A 338 -6.41 -25.41 16.18
CA GLU A 338 -5.01 -25.43 15.71
C GLU A 338 -4.76 -24.69 14.39
N ARG A 339 -5.75 -24.63 13.50
CA ARG A 339 -5.66 -23.90 12.23
C ARG A 339 -5.42 -22.40 12.40
N TRP A 340 -5.89 -21.82 13.50
CA TRP A 340 -5.80 -20.37 13.78
C TRP A 340 -4.66 -20.00 14.73
N ARG A 341 -4.09 -20.97 15.46
CA ARG A 341 -2.90 -20.78 16.32
C ARG A 341 -1.63 -20.39 15.54
N ARG A 342 -1.61 -20.61 14.23
CA ARG A 342 -0.47 -20.32 13.34
C ARG A 342 -0.36 -18.84 12.93
N PHE A 343 -1.40 -18.05 13.15
CA PHE A 343 -1.32 -16.60 13.07
C PHE A 343 -0.89 -16.09 14.44
N PRO A 344 0.32 -15.51 14.61
CA PRO A 344 0.75 -15.00 15.91
C PRO A 344 -0.23 -13.90 16.33
N PRO A 345 -1.04 -14.10 17.37
CA PRO A 345 -2.04 -13.11 17.73
C PRO A 345 -1.33 -12.02 18.51
N PHE A 346 -1.32 -10.79 17.99
CA PHE A 346 -1.04 -9.54 18.71
C PHE A 346 0.40 -9.32 19.23
N ASN A 347 1.35 -8.90 18.40
CA ASN A 347 2.60 -8.34 18.93
C ASN A 347 2.38 -6.99 19.62
#